data_AF-A0A6V7FGZ4-F1
#
_entry.id   AF-A0A6V7FGZ4-F1
#
_cell.length_a   1.000
_cell.length_b   1.000
_cell.length_c   1.000
_cell.angle_alpha   90.00
_cell.angle_beta   90.00
_cell.angle_gamma   90.00
#
_symmetry.space_group_name_H-M   'P 1'
#
loop_
_entity.id
_entity.type
_entity.pdbx_description
1 polymer ?
#
loop_
_entity_poly.entity_id
_entity_poly.type
_entity_poly.pdbx_seq_one_letter_code
_entity_poly.pdbx_strand_id
1 'polypeptide(L)'
;MTSKHGLMMALGLLAGMFGVADAAAAEDLHCEVSSDYDLTLNPRSLILIRESGTPQRLVMRQGALFVDDRWVALSADDRARLIQFERQTREVVPLAQEVGREAADIAVTALGEVAAGFSRTPEATRTQMANVREKIDTRLKQSFSKSQLTTIDIDDDIGAMVAELLPQLIGDVVAGAVQSALTGNDV
;
A
#
# COMPACT_ATOMS: atom_id res chain seq x y z
N MET A 1 -71.03 -50.08 -12.19
CA MET A 1 -71.48 -49.11 -13.21
C MET A 1 -70.92 -47.74 -12.80
N THR A 2 -69.81 -47.35 -13.42
CA THR A 2 -69.73 -46.18 -14.33
C THR A 2 -70.01 -44.83 -13.66
N SER A 3 -68.97 -43.99 -13.56
CA SER A 3 -68.86 -42.58 -14.04
C SER A 3 -68.02 -41.76 -13.04
N LYS A 4 -66.71 -41.61 -13.29
CA LYS A 4 -66.04 -40.54 -14.07
C LYS A 4 -65.91 -39.18 -13.34
N HIS A 5 -64.70 -39.00 -12.80
CA HIS A 5 -63.77 -37.85 -12.93
C HIS A 5 -64.23 -36.39 -12.78
N GLY A 6 -63.50 -35.67 -11.92
CA GLY A 6 -63.26 -34.23 -11.97
C GLY A 6 -63.68 -33.53 -10.67
N LEU A 7 -62.90 -32.68 -10.02
CA LEU A 7 -61.68 -32.00 -10.45
C LEU A 7 -61.07 -31.30 -9.22
N MET A 8 -59.78 -31.57 -8.99
CA MET A 8 -58.73 -30.64 -8.51
C MET A 8 -59.00 -29.71 -7.32
N MET A 9 -58.30 -29.96 -6.21
CA MET A 9 -57.49 -28.94 -5.54
C MET A 9 -56.62 -29.60 -4.47
N ALA A 10 -55.30 -29.39 -4.58
CA ALA A 10 -54.29 -29.33 -3.51
C ALA A 10 -52.97 -29.90 -4.04
N LEU A 11 -52.35 -29.16 -4.96
CA LEU A 11 -50.97 -29.38 -5.35
C LEU A 11 -50.09 -28.36 -4.61
N GLY A 12 -49.14 -28.90 -3.84
CA GLY A 12 -47.84 -28.27 -3.66
C GLY A 12 -47.71 -27.44 -2.39
N LEU A 13 -47.15 -28.05 -1.34
CA LEU A 13 -46.23 -27.39 -0.42
C LEU A 13 -45.42 -28.46 0.31
N LEU A 14 -44.12 -28.17 0.47
CA LEU A 14 -43.11 -28.87 1.28
C LEU A 14 -42.17 -29.84 0.55
N ALA A 15 -41.32 -29.29 -0.32
CA ALA A 15 -39.97 -29.78 -0.54
C ALA A 15 -39.02 -28.60 -0.69
N GLY A 16 -38.01 -28.50 0.18
CA GLY A 16 -36.95 -27.49 0.04
C GLY A 16 -36.46 -26.90 1.36
N MET A 17 -35.95 -27.72 2.28
CA MET A 17 -35.09 -27.24 3.37
C MET A 17 -33.64 -27.54 2.98
N PHE A 18 -33.11 -26.74 2.06
CA PHE A 18 -31.66 -26.61 1.86
C PHE A 18 -31.27 -25.30 2.52
N GLY A 19 -30.53 -25.40 3.63
CA GLY A 19 -29.93 -24.26 4.30
C GLY A 19 -28.98 -23.58 3.33
N VAL A 20 -29.27 -22.32 3.02
CA VAL A 20 -28.32 -21.44 2.36
C VAL A 20 -27.27 -21.12 3.42
N ALA A 21 -26.11 -21.76 3.33
CA ALA A 21 -24.92 -21.24 3.97
C ALA A 21 -24.58 -19.96 3.19
N ASP A 22 -24.92 -18.81 3.75
CA ASP A 22 -24.39 -17.53 3.31
C ASP A 22 -22.87 -17.63 3.48
N ALA A 23 -22.18 -17.96 2.38
CA ALA A 23 -20.77 -17.65 2.26
C ALA A 23 -20.71 -16.13 2.35
N ALA A 24 -20.31 -15.62 3.52
CA ALA A 24 -19.94 -14.23 3.66
C ALA A 24 -18.85 -13.98 2.61
N ALA A 25 -19.26 -13.45 1.46
CA ALA A 25 -18.34 -12.89 0.50
C ALA A 25 -17.56 -11.86 1.29
N ALA A 26 -16.23 -12.03 1.35
CA ALA A 26 -15.37 -10.95 1.77
C ALA A 26 -15.61 -9.84 0.76
N GLU A 27 -16.48 -8.90 1.10
CA GLU A 27 -16.64 -7.67 0.36
C GLU A 27 -15.27 -7.00 0.43
N ASP A 28 -14.63 -6.82 -0.73
CA ASP A 28 -13.37 -6.10 -0.86
C ASP A 28 -13.61 -4.67 -0.37
N LEU A 29 -13.35 -4.45 0.92
CA LEU A 29 -13.42 -3.14 1.57
C LEU A 29 -12.22 -2.31 1.10
N HIS A 30 -12.34 -1.76 -0.11
CA HIS A 30 -11.45 -0.72 -0.59
C HIS A 30 -11.90 0.63 -0.03
N CYS A 31 -11.30 1.01 1.10
CA CYS A 31 -11.36 2.39 1.58
C CYS A 31 -10.25 3.19 0.89
N GLU A 32 -10.58 3.84 -0.22
CA GLU A 32 -9.67 4.78 -0.85
C GLU A 32 -9.69 6.11 -0.07
N VAL A 33 -8.72 6.27 0.82
CA VAL A 33 -8.51 7.49 1.59
C VAL A 33 -7.32 8.22 0.97
N SER A 34 -7.60 9.23 0.16
CA SER A 34 -6.57 10.13 -0.37
C SER A 34 -6.58 11.47 0.37
N SER A 35 -5.39 12.03 0.55
CA SER A 35 -5.17 13.36 1.12
C SER A 35 -4.07 14.04 0.33
N ASP A 36 -4.34 15.25 -0.15
CA ASP A 36 -3.34 16.08 -0.84
C ASP A 36 -2.30 16.70 0.10
N TYR A 37 -2.44 16.46 1.41
CA TYR A 37 -1.53 16.97 2.42
C TYR A 37 -0.49 15.92 2.84
N ASP A 38 0.76 16.36 2.86
CA ASP A 38 1.84 15.71 3.59
C ASP A 38 1.67 15.90 5.09
N LEU A 39 1.78 14.82 5.83
CA LEU A 39 1.65 14.79 7.29
C LEU A 39 3.03 14.78 7.95
N THR A 40 3.28 15.73 8.84
CA THR A 40 4.44 15.74 9.74
C THR A 40 4.01 15.75 11.19
N LEU A 41 4.50 14.79 11.98
CA LEU A 41 4.32 14.77 13.42
C LEU A 41 5.60 15.21 14.15
N ASN A 42 5.49 16.30 14.91
CA ASN A 42 6.49 16.65 15.92
C ASN A 42 5.97 16.28 17.31
N PRO A 43 6.79 16.27 18.37
CA PRO A 43 6.34 15.92 19.72
C PRO A 43 5.16 16.75 20.24
N ARG A 44 4.92 17.94 19.68
CA ARG A 44 3.88 18.87 20.13
C ARG A 44 2.84 19.26 19.09
N SER A 45 3.06 18.94 17.81
CA SER A 45 2.19 19.42 16.73
C SER A 45 1.98 18.34 15.67
N LEU A 46 0.82 18.40 15.03
CA LEU A 46 0.51 17.72 13.78
C LEU A 46 0.44 18.80 12.70
N ILE A 47 1.22 18.63 11.63
CA ILE A 47 1.36 19.60 10.56
C ILE A 47 0.94 18.94 9.27
N LEU A 48 0.06 19.59 8.51
CA LEU A 48 -0.36 19.20 7.16
C LEU A 48 0.07 20.29 6.19
N ILE A 49 0.80 19.94 5.13
CA ILE A 49 1.23 20.86 4.08
C ILE A 49 0.85 20.27 2.73
N ARG A 50 0.27 21.07 1.84
CA ARG A 50 0.02 20.68 0.44
C ARG A 50 0.66 21.66 -0.53
N GLU A 51 1.04 21.18 -1.70
CA GLU A 51 1.74 21.99 -2.70
C GLU A 51 0.83 23.04 -3.37
N SER A 52 -0.42 22.67 -3.65
CA SER A 52 -1.36 23.52 -4.39
C SER A 52 -2.72 23.62 -3.68
N GLY A 53 -3.49 24.66 -4.00
CA GLY A 53 -4.81 24.93 -3.41
C GLY A 53 -4.79 25.56 -2.00
N THR A 54 -5.96 25.84 -1.45
CA THR A 54 -6.12 26.56 -0.18
C THR A 54 -7.04 25.79 0.79
N PRO A 55 -6.69 25.68 2.08
CA PRO A 55 -5.47 26.22 2.72
C PRO A 55 -4.21 25.39 2.40
N GLN A 56 -3.04 26.03 2.40
CA GLN A 56 -1.76 25.34 2.12
C GLN A 56 -1.18 24.66 3.35
N ARG A 57 -1.38 25.25 4.54
CA ARG A 57 -0.78 24.78 5.78
C ARG A 57 -1.81 24.71 6.90
N LEU A 58 -1.91 23.53 7.52
CA LEU A 58 -2.69 23.34 8.75
C LEU A 58 -1.74 22.89 9.85
N VAL A 59 -1.79 23.58 10.99
CA VAL A 59 -1.03 23.19 12.19
C VAL A 59 -2.01 22.98 13.33
N MET A 60 -2.04 21.76 13.84
CA MET A 60 -2.81 21.37 15.01
C MET A 60 -1.87 21.23 16.20
N ARG A 61 -2.28 21.82 17.32
CA ARG A 61 -1.53 21.78 18.57
C ARG A 61 -2.47 21.83 19.75
N GLN A 62 -2.66 20.69 20.40
CA GLN A 62 -3.37 20.58 21.69
C GLN A 62 -4.80 21.17 21.60
N GLY A 63 -5.52 20.86 20.52
CA GLY A 63 -6.85 21.37 20.26
C GLY A 63 -6.92 22.81 19.75
N ALA A 64 -5.80 23.43 19.39
CA ALA A 64 -5.77 24.68 18.65
C ALA A 64 -5.43 24.41 17.17
N LEU A 65 -6.08 25.16 16.27
CA LEU A 65 -5.87 25.06 14.83
C LEU A 65 -5.35 26.39 14.27
N PHE A 66 -4.23 26.31 13.56
CA PHE A 66 -3.64 27.41 12.80
C PHE A 66 -3.73 27.06 11.31
N VAL A 67 -4.36 27.93 10.54
CA VAL A 67 -4.60 27.77 9.10
C VAL A 67 -3.86 28.87 8.39
N ASP A 68 -2.88 28.50 7.55
CA ASP A 68 -1.98 29.37 6.82
C ASP A 68 -1.26 30.39 7.71
N ASP A 69 -1.86 31.55 7.96
CA ASP A 69 -1.30 32.69 8.70
C ASP A 69 -2.12 33.08 9.94
N ARG A 70 -3.21 32.37 10.25
CA ARG A 70 -4.15 32.76 11.33
C ARG A 70 -4.61 31.60 12.21
N TRP A 71 -4.86 31.93 13.48
CA TRP A 71 -5.56 31.04 14.41
C TRP A 71 -7.05 31.01 14.10
N VAL A 72 -7.64 29.82 14.15
CA VAL A 72 -9.09 29.62 13.97
C VAL A 72 -9.77 29.54 15.33
N ALA A 73 -10.83 30.32 15.51
CA ALA A 73 -11.70 30.18 16.67
C ALA A 73 -12.52 28.89 16.52
N LEU A 74 -12.31 27.94 17.44
CA LEU A 74 -12.99 26.66 17.44
C LEU A 74 -14.05 26.62 18.54
N SER A 75 -15.15 25.92 18.26
CA SER A 75 -16.12 25.53 19.29
C SER A 75 -15.47 24.54 20.29
N ALA A 76 -16.13 24.30 21.42
CA ALA A 76 -15.67 23.29 22.38
C ALA A 76 -15.67 21.89 21.76
N ASP A 77 -16.67 21.58 20.93
CA ASP A 77 -16.81 20.28 20.26
C ASP A 77 -15.73 20.08 19.21
N ASP A 78 -15.43 21.10 18.39
CA ASP A 78 -14.37 21.02 17.38
C ASP A 78 -12.99 20.89 18.02
N ARG A 79 -12.76 21.58 19.14
CA ARG A 79 -11.54 21.42 19.93
C ARG A 79 -11.39 19.99 20.43
N ALA A 80 -12.47 19.37 20.92
CA ALA A 80 -12.44 17.99 21.39
C ALA A 80 -12.15 17.00 20.25
N ARG A 81 -12.77 17.20 19.07
CA ARG A 81 -12.51 16.41 17.86
C ARG A 81 -11.06 16.55 17.40
N LEU A 82 -10.51 17.76 17.43
CA LEU A 82 -9.12 18.00 17.04
C LEU A 82 -8.13 17.28 17.97
N ILE A 83 -8.37 17.32 19.29
CA ILE A 83 -7.56 16.59 20.27
C ILE A 83 -7.63 15.07 20.03
N GLN A 84 -8.82 14.55 19.73
CA GLN A 84 -8.98 13.14 19.39
C GLN A 84 -8.21 12.78 18.12
N PHE A 85 -8.33 13.58 17.06
CA PHE A 85 -7.61 13.39 15.82
C PHE A 85 -6.09 13.42 16.04
N GLU A 86 -5.57 14.42 16.76
CA GLU A 86 -4.14 14.51 17.10
C GLU A 86 -3.63 13.26 17.82
N ARG A 87 -4.44 12.69 18.73
CA ARG A 87 -4.09 11.46 19.46
C ARG A 87 -4.10 10.24 18.54
N GLN A 88 -5.20 10.04 17.80
CA GLN A 88 -5.36 8.89 16.92
C GLN A 88 -4.30 8.86 15.81
N THR A 89 -3.97 10.01 15.23
CA THR A 89 -2.90 10.08 14.22
C THR A 89 -1.55 9.68 14.81
N ARG A 90 -1.23 10.08 16.04
CA ARG A 90 0.00 9.67 16.72
C ARG A 90 0.04 8.18 17.04
N GLU A 91 -1.11 7.58 17.28
CA GLU A 91 -1.24 6.14 17.48
C GLU A 91 -1.05 5.40 16.14
N VAL A 92 -1.66 5.85 15.05
CA VAL A 92 -1.70 5.13 13.76
C VAL A 92 -0.43 5.28 12.92
N VAL A 93 0.22 6.45 12.93
CA VAL A 93 1.39 6.70 12.05
C VAL A 93 2.51 5.65 12.23
N PRO A 94 2.93 5.28 13.45
CA PRO A 94 3.93 4.23 13.62
C PRO A 94 3.51 2.88 13.04
N LEU A 95 2.23 2.51 13.12
CA LEU A 95 1.72 1.26 12.53
C LEU A 95 1.80 1.32 11.00
N ALA A 96 1.45 2.45 10.39
CA ALA A 96 1.57 2.61 8.95
C ALA A 96 3.04 2.52 8.48
N GLN A 97 3.98 3.08 9.25
CA GLN A 97 5.41 2.97 8.97
C GLN A 97 5.92 1.53 9.08
N GLU A 98 5.42 0.75 10.05
CA GLU A 98 5.74 -0.67 10.20
C GLU A 98 5.23 -1.48 9.01
N VAL A 99 3.96 -1.30 8.61
CA VAL A 99 3.38 -1.93 7.43
C VAL A 99 4.18 -1.59 6.17
N GLY A 100 4.55 -0.33 5.97
CA GLY A 100 5.39 0.09 4.83
C GLY A 100 6.76 -0.58 4.82
N ARG A 101 7.39 -0.78 5.98
CA ARG A 101 8.67 -1.51 6.09
C ARG A 101 8.51 -2.99 5.77
N GLU A 102 7.44 -3.61 6.25
CA GLU A 102 7.15 -5.02 5.97
C GLU A 102 6.81 -5.24 4.49
N ALA A 103 6.07 -4.33 3.87
CA ALA A 103 5.81 -4.39 2.43
C ALA A 103 7.11 -4.30 1.61
N ALA A 104 8.02 -3.38 1.96
CA ALA A 104 9.32 -3.28 1.31
C ALA A 104 10.17 -4.55 1.52
N ASP A 105 10.09 -5.15 2.70
CA ASP A 105 10.76 -6.41 3.04
C ASP A 105 10.32 -7.58 2.15
N ILE A 106 9.01 -7.72 1.98
CA ILE A 106 8.39 -8.72 1.11
C ILE A 106 8.82 -8.50 -0.34
N ALA A 107 8.78 -7.25 -0.82
CA ALA A 107 9.17 -6.91 -2.18
C ALA A 107 10.63 -7.27 -2.48
N VAL A 108 11.56 -6.93 -1.59
CA VAL A 108 12.99 -7.26 -1.75
C VAL A 108 13.21 -8.77 -1.69
N THR A 109 12.49 -9.47 -0.81
CA THR A 109 12.57 -10.94 -0.71
C THR A 109 12.09 -11.60 -2.00
N ALA A 110 10.95 -11.17 -2.55
CA ALA A 110 10.40 -11.69 -3.80
C ALA A 110 11.35 -11.45 -4.97
N LEU A 111 11.89 -10.24 -5.12
CA LEU A 111 12.89 -9.91 -6.14
C LEU A 111 14.15 -10.76 -5.97
N GLY A 112 14.58 -11.01 -4.74
CA GLY A 112 15.75 -11.82 -4.45
C GLY A 112 15.60 -13.28 -4.84
N GLU A 113 14.43 -13.88 -4.63
CA GLU A 113 14.16 -15.26 -5.06
C GLU A 113 14.07 -15.38 -6.59
N VAL A 114 13.44 -14.40 -7.26
CA VAL A 114 13.42 -14.34 -8.72
C VAL A 114 14.84 -14.22 -9.28
N ALA A 115 15.64 -13.30 -8.75
CA ALA A 115 17.04 -13.12 -9.16
C ALA A 115 17.89 -14.38 -8.91
N ALA A 116 17.69 -15.06 -7.77
CA ALA A 116 18.38 -16.31 -7.46
C ALA A 116 18.00 -17.43 -8.43
N GLY A 117 16.74 -17.49 -8.89
CA GLY A 117 16.27 -18.46 -9.88
C GLY A 117 16.92 -18.33 -11.26
N PHE A 118 17.35 -17.13 -11.65
CA PHE A 118 18.04 -16.86 -12.91
C PHE A 118 19.57 -16.81 -12.78
N SER A 119 20.09 -16.82 -11.55
CA SER A 119 21.53 -16.66 -11.29
C SER A 119 22.30 -17.97 -11.50
N ARG A 120 23.52 -17.86 -12.01
CA ARG A 120 24.50 -18.97 -12.02
C ARG A 120 25.12 -19.20 -10.63
N THR A 121 24.92 -18.27 -9.70
CA THR A 121 25.41 -18.32 -8.32
C THR A 121 24.29 -17.91 -7.33
N PRO A 122 23.24 -18.73 -7.17
CA PRO A 122 22.05 -18.37 -6.39
C PRO A 122 22.35 -17.94 -4.95
N GLU A 123 23.29 -18.58 -4.28
CA GLU A 123 23.68 -18.27 -2.89
C GLU A 123 24.35 -16.90 -2.77
N ALA A 124 25.20 -16.55 -3.73
CA ALA A 124 25.83 -15.23 -3.78
C ALA A 124 24.79 -14.13 -4.06
N THR A 125 23.84 -14.40 -4.97
CA THR A 125 22.73 -13.49 -5.28
C THR A 125 21.84 -13.28 -4.06
N ARG A 126 21.46 -14.33 -3.33
CA ARG A 126 20.70 -14.19 -2.06
C ARG A 126 21.44 -13.36 -1.03
N THR A 127 22.75 -13.55 -0.89
CA THR A 127 23.58 -12.76 0.03
C THR A 127 23.62 -11.27 -0.38
N GLN A 128 23.73 -10.98 -1.67
CA GLN A 128 23.69 -9.60 -2.17
C GLN A 128 22.32 -8.95 -1.89
N MET A 129 21.23 -9.68 -2.07
CA MET A 129 19.87 -9.18 -1.81
C MET A 129 19.61 -8.95 -0.32
N ALA A 130 20.18 -9.78 0.56
CA ALA A 130 20.16 -9.54 2.01
C ALA A 130 20.84 -8.21 2.38
N ASN A 131 21.97 -7.86 1.74
CA ASN A 131 22.62 -6.58 1.95
C ASN A 131 21.78 -5.40 1.42
N VAL A 132 21.05 -5.59 0.31
CA VAL A 132 20.12 -4.58 -0.22
C VAL A 132 18.96 -4.36 0.75
N ARG A 133 18.39 -5.44 1.29
CA ARG A 133 17.35 -5.41 2.32
C ARG A 133 17.75 -4.58 3.54
N GLU A 134 18.94 -4.82 4.09
CA GLU A 134 19.44 -4.08 5.26
C GLU A 134 19.61 -2.57 4.98
N LYS A 135 20.09 -2.22 3.78
CA LYS A 135 20.22 -0.83 3.35
C LYS A 135 18.86 -0.15 3.21
N ILE A 136 17.88 -0.84 2.62
CA ILE A 136 16.51 -0.33 2.48
C ILE A 136 15.87 -0.13 3.85
N ASP A 137 15.96 -1.11 4.75
CA ASP A 137 15.42 -1.00 6.11
C ASP A 137 16.03 0.17 6.87
N THR A 138 17.36 0.36 6.78
CA THR A 138 18.05 1.50 7.40
C THR A 138 17.55 2.83 6.83
N ARG A 139 17.39 2.92 5.50
CA ARG A 139 16.93 4.14 4.82
C ARG A 139 15.46 4.46 5.17
N LEU A 140 14.60 3.45 5.23
CA LEU A 140 13.21 3.59 5.63
C LEU A 140 13.10 4.03 7.09
N LYS A 141 13.86 3.42 8.02
CA LYS A 141 13.94 3.88 9.42
C LYS A 141 14.38 5.33 9.53
N GLN A 142 15.39 5.74 8.77
CA GLN A 142 15.85 7.13 8.75
C GLN A 142 14.78 8.08 8.19
N SER A 143 14.12 7.71 7.10
CA SER A 143 13.02 8.49 6.52
C SER A 143 11.86 8.66 7.51
N PHE A 144 11.44 7.57 8.14
CA PHE A 144 10.33 7.54 9.10
C PHE A 144 10.66 8.15 10.46
N SER A 145 11.94 8.25 10.84
CA SER A 145 12.37 8.90 12.09
C SER A 145 11.94 10.36 12.20
N LYS A 146 11.67 11.02 11.07
CA LYS A 146 11.13 12.39 11.04
C LYS A 146 9.62 12.43 11.27
N SER A 147 8.97 11.29 11.48
CA SER A 147 7.51 11.11 11.57
C SER A 147 6.75 11.81 10.45
N GLN A 148 7.36 11.77 9.26
CA GLN A 148 6.80 12.31 8.02
C GLN A 148 6.12 11.16 7.28
N LEU A 149 4.83 11.34 6.99
CA LEU A 149 4.13 10.58 5.97
C LEU A 149 3.95 11.54 4.80
N THR A 150 4.86 11.43 3.84
CA THR A 150 4.73 12.07 2.53
C THR A 150 4.03 11.08 1.62
N THR A 151 3.11 11.57 0.79
CA THR A 151 2.57 10.75 -0.30
C THR A 151 3.75 10.44 -1.22
N ILE A 152 4.23 9.20 -1.18
CA ILE A 152 5.21 8.74 -2.16
C ILE A 152 4.40 8.59 -3.45
N ASP A 153 4.67 9.42 -4.46
CA ASP A 153 4.21 9.18 -5.82
C ASP A 153 4.96 7.96 -6.36
N ILE A 154 4.50 6.78 -5.90
CA ILE A 154 5.10 5.48 -6.16
C ILE A 154 5.16 5.19 -7.67
N ASP A 155 4.22 5.73 -8.45
CA ASP A 155 4.14 5.49 -9.89
C ASP A 155 5.30 6.14 -10.67
N ASP A 156 5.67 7.39 -10.33
CA ASP A 156 6.77 8.11 -10.98
C ASP A 156 8.15 7.61 -10.50
N ASP A 157 8.29 7.29 -9.20
CA ASP A 157 9.53 6.78 -8.61
C ASP A 157 9.84 5.34 -9.06
N ILE A 158 8.83 4.47 -9.20
CA ILE A 158 9.00 3.14 -9.80
C ILE A 158 9.33 3.28 -11.29
N GLY A 159 8.67 4.19 -12.01
CA GLY A 159 8.97 4.48 -13.41
C GLY A 159 10.42 4.88 -13.62
N ALA A 160 10.97 5.74 -12.76
CA ALA A 160 12.36 6.17 -12.79
C ALA A 160 13.35 5.04 -12.46
N MET A 161 13.07 4.22 -11.45
CA MET A 161 13.91 3.06 -11.11
C MET A 161 13.91 1.99 -12.21
N VAL A 162 12.77 1.75 -12.86
CA VAL A 162 12.68 0.84 -14.02
C VAL A 162 13.39 1.44 -15.23
N ALA A 163 13.27 2.75 -15.47
CA ALA A 163 13.98 3.46 -16.54
C ALA A 163 15.51 3.45 -16.36
N GLU A 164 16.00 3.41 -15.12
CA GLU A 164 17.44 3.30 -14.81
C GLU A 164 17.97 1.87 -15.00
N LEU A 165 17.11 0.85 -14.81
CA LEU A 165 17.46 -0.55 -14.98
C LEU A 165 17.34 -1.04 -16.44
N LEU A 166 16.49 -0.40 -17.25
CA LEU A 166 16.27 -0.75 -18.65
C LEU A 166 17.55 -0.69 -19.53
N PRO A 167 18.41 0.34 -19.45
CA PRO A 167 19.66 0.40 -20.21
C PRO A 167 20.64 -0.72 -19.87
N GLN A 168 20.66 -1.16 -18.60
CA GLN A 168 21.55 -2.23 -18.14
C GLN A 168 21.06 -3.61 -18.62
N LEU A 169 19.74 -3.80 -18.68
CA LEU A 169 19.12 -5.03 -19.19
C LEU A 169 19.18 -5.14 -20.73
N ILE A 170 19.20 -4.01 -21.46
CA ILE A 170 19.38 -4.02 -22.93
C ILE A 170 20.84 -4.32 -23.31
N GLY A 171 21.82 -3.94 -22.48
CA GLY A 171 23.24 -4.21 -22.72
C GLY A 171 23.61 -5.70 -22.69
N ASP A 172 23.05 -6.46 -21.75
CA ASP A 172 23.37 -7.88 -21.56
C ASP A 172 22.72 -8.79 -22.62
N VAL A 173 21.54 -8.41 -23.14
CA VAL A 173 20.82 -9.17 -24.18
C VAL A 173 21.54 -9.09 -25.53
N VAL A 174 22.11 -7.93 -25.87
CA VAL A 174 22.86 -7.76 -27.13
C VAL A 174 24.23 -8.44 -27.06
N ALA A 175 24.91 -8.39 -25.91
CA ALA A 175 26.18 -9.10 -25.70
C ALA A 175 26.01 -10.63 -25.73
N GLY A 176 24.93 -11.15 -25.14
CA GLY A 176 24.59 -12.58 -25.17
C GLY A 176 24.24 -13.10 -26.57
N ALA A 177 23.48 -12.33 -27.35
CA ALA A 177 23.12 -12.70 -28.72
C ALA A 177 24.32 -12.70 -29.68
N VAL A 178 25.25 -11.74 -29.53
CA VAL A 178 26.48 -11.70 -30.33
C VAL A 178 27.44 -12.82 -29.92
N GLN A 179 27.56 -13.14 -28.63
CA GLN A 179 28.39 -14.25 -28.19
C GLN A 179 27.83 -15.61 -28.63
N SER A 180 26.52 -15.87 -28.53
CA SER A 180 25.93 -17.12 -29.05
C SER A 180 26.07 -17.25 -30.58
N ALA A 181 25.99 -16.15 -31.32
CA ALA A 181 26.26 -16.16 -32.77
C ALA A 181 27.73 -16.44 -33.10
N LEU A 182 28.66 -16.06 -32.21
CA LEU A 182 30.11 -16.25 -32.40
C LEU A 182 30.64 -17.58 -31.84
N THR A 183 30.01 -18.15 -30.81
CA THR A 183 30.47 -19.40 -30.17
C THR A 183 29.63 -20.62 -30.55
N GLY A 184 28.52 -20.44 -31.28
CA GLY A 184 27.73 -21.55 -31.84
C GLY A 184 27.24 -22.56 -30.80
N ASN A 185 26.99 -22.10 -29.57
CA ASN A 185 26.40 -22.91 -28.52
C ASN A 185 25.05 -22.30 -28.17
N ASP A 186 24.00 -22.94 -28.66
CA ASP A 186 22.63 -22.65 -28.27
C ASP A 186 22.42 -23.04 -26.80
N VAL A 187 21.44 -22.41 -26.16
CA VAL A 187 20.94 -22.70 -24.80
C VAL A 187 20.58 -24.18 -24.61
#